data_AF-A0A9Q0ZVL3-F1
#
_entry.id   AF-A0A9Q0ZVL3-F1
#
_cell.length_a   1.000
_cell.length_b   1.000
_cell.length_c   1.000
_cell.angle_alpha   90.00
_cell.angle_beta   90.00
_cell.angle_gamma   90.00
#
_symmetry.space_group_name_H-M   'P 1'
#
loop_
_entity.id
_entity.type
_entity.pdbx_description
1 polymer ?
#
loop_
_entity_poly.entity_id
_entity_poly.type
_entity_poly.pdbx_seq_one_letter_code
_entity_poly.pdbx_strand_id
1 'polypeptide(L)'
;MAESHADFRHAAFKPNLPGGKAVLDQLLRVIQEESDPKNVDIATEAAMALGKFACPENFNCSEHSKAIIEFNGVPPLMRLLRSGDQAQLQGLVLLCYLALNAGTSKALVQARALNALERDSSICFGSTS
;
A
#
# COMPACT_ATOMS: atom_id res chain seq x y z
N MET A 1 -1.60 38.75 -14.48
CA MET A 1 -2.05 37.63 -15.34
C MET A 1 -1.13 36.43 -15.09
N ALA A 2 -1.26 35.75 -13.95
CA ALA A 2 -0.35 34.69 -13.53
C ALA A 2 -1.09 33.53 -12.82
N GLU A 3 -2.30 33.21 -13.28
CA GLU A 3 -3.15 32.16 -12.68
C GLU A 3 -3.40 30.99 -13.64
N SER A 4 -2.36 30.48 -14.29
CA SER A 4 -2.50 29.35 -15.24
C SER A 4 -1.39 28.30 -15.09
N HIS A 5 -1.02 27.98 -13.85
CA HIS A 5 -0.08 26.87 -13.57
C HIS A 5 -0.62 25.83 -12.57
N ALA A 6 -1.83 26.01 -12.04
CA ALA A 6 -2.48 24.99 -11.21
C ALA A 6 -3.05 23.83 -12.06
N ASP A 7 -3.54 24.11 -13.26
CA ASP A 7 -4.21 23.13 -14.14
C ASP A 7 -3.29 22.00 -14.64
N PHE A 8 -1.99 22.26 -14.81
CA PHE A 8 -1.04 21.21 -15.19
C PHE A 8 -0.78 20.18 -14.08
N ARG A 9 -1.09 20.51 -12.80
CA ARG A 9 -1.05 19.54 -11.70
C ARG A 9 -2.29 18.63 -11.68
N HIS A 10 -3.34 18.97 -12.44
CA HIS A 10 -4.54 18.14 -12.60
C HIS A 10 -4.41 17.10 -13.73
N ALA A 11 -3.33 17.14 -14.52
CA ALA A 11 -2.97 16.07 -15.47
C ALA A 11 -2.34 14.84 -14.79
N ALA A 12 -2.34 14.81 -13.44
CA ALA A 12 -1.88 13.68 -12.65
C ALA A 12 -2.65 12.41 -13.04
N PHE A 13 -1.87 11.36 -13.32
CA PHE A 13 -2.29 9.99 -13.59
C PHE A 13 -3.65 9.67 -12.96
N LYS A 14 -4.70 9.54 -13.78
CA LYS A 14 -6.03 9.19 -13.28
C LYS A 14 -6.14 7.66 -13.26
N PRO A 15 -6.31 7.02 -12.09
CA PRO A 15 -6.39 5.57 -11.99
C PRO A 15 -7.64 5.02 -12.69
N ASN A 16 -8.64 5.88 -12.92
CA ASN A 16 -9.87 5.58 -13.64
C ASN A 16 -9.67 5.50 -15.18
N LEU A 17 -8.51 5.92 -15.70
CA LEU A 17 -8.15 5.76 -17.11
C LEU A 17 -7.56 4.36 -17.35
N PRO A 18 -7.68 3.82 -18.58
CA PRO A 18 -7.14 2.49 -18.90
C PRO A 18 -5.63 2.37 -18.64
N GLY A 19 -4.84 3.40 -18.95
CA GLY A 19 -3.41 3.43 -18.59
C GLY A 19 -3.18 3.51 -17.08
N GLY A 20 -4.02 4.29 -16.38
CA GLY A 20 -4.10 4.39 -14.92
C GLY A 20 -4.20 3.04 -14.23
N LYS A 21 -5.25 2.34 -14.64
CA LYS A 21 -5.63 1.01 -14.20
C LYS A 21 -4.56 -0.03 -14.50
N ALA A 22 -3.97 0.00 -15.70
CA ALA A 22 -2.91 -0.94 -16.08
C ALA A 22 -1.68 -0.85 -15.17
N VAL A 23 -1.27 0.35 -14.77
CA VAL A 23 -0.12 0.52 -13.87
C VAL A 23 -0.42 0.04 -12.45
N LEU A 24 -1.62 0.34 -11.92
CA LEU A 24 -2.02 -0.18 -10.61
C LEU A 24 -2.10 -1.71 -10.60
N ASP A 25 -2.69 -2.29 -11.65
CA ASP A 25 -2.80 -3.74 -11.82
C ASP A 25 -1.42 -4.40 -11.91
N GLN A 26 -0.51 -3.82 -12.70
CA GLN A 26 0.85 -4.31 -12.84
C GLN A 26 1.63 -4.25 -11.52
N LEU A 27 1.54 -3.15 -10.77
CA LEU A 27 2.22 -3.02 -9.47
C LEU A 27 1.67 -4.02 -8.45
N LEU A 28 0.35 -4.22 -8.41
CA LEU A 28 -0.27 -5.21 -7.52
C LEU A 28 0.12 -6.64 -7.90
N ARG A 29 0.22 -6.93 -9.20
CA ARG A 29 0.70 -8.20 -9.70
C ARG A 29 2.16 -8.46 -9.31
N VAL A 30 3.02 -7.45 -9.39
CA VAL A 30 4.42 -7.57 -8.94
C VAL A 30 4.48 -7.87 -7.44
N ILE A 31 3.71 -7.15 -6.60
CA ILE A 31 3.65 -7.43 -5.16
C ILE A 31 3.14 -8.84 -4.88
N GLN A 32 2.22 -9.34 -5.70
CA GLN A 32 1.67 -10.68 -5.60
C GLN A 32 2.69 -11.77 -5.97
N GLU A 33 3.32 -11.63 -7.13
CA GLU A 33 4.24 -12.62 -7.71
C GLU A 33 5.60 -12.62 -6.99
N GLU A 34 6.08 -11.45 -6.58
CA GLU A 34 7.38 -11.27 -5.95
C GLU A 34 7.32 -11.24 -4.41
N SER A 35 6.23 -11.75 -3.82
CA SER A 35 6.12 -11.91 -2.37
C SER A 35 6.99 -13.03 -1.80
N ASP A 36 7.73 -13.75 -2.65
CA ASP A 36 8.76 -14.69 -2.22
C ASP A 36 9.92 -13.96 -1.51
N PRO A 37 10.45 -14.53 -0.41
CA PRO A 37 11.49 -13.89 0.40
C PRO A 37 12.81 -13.63 -0.36
N LYS A 38 12.98 -14.21 -1.56
CA LYS A 38 14.14 -13.96 -2.44
C LYS A 38 14.01 -12.68 -3.27
N ASN A 39 12.78 -12.20 -3.49
CA ASN A 39 12.48 -11.05 -4.35
C ASN A 39 11.73 -9.95 -3.58
N VAL A 40 11.81 -9.98 -2.25
CA VAL A 40 11.12 -9.04 -1.35
C VAL A 40 11.44 -7.58 -1.67
N ASP A 41 12.66 -7.30 -2.17
CA ASP A 41 13.08 -5.95 -2.55
C ASP A 41 12.22 -5.40 -3.70
N ILE A 42 11.91 -6.24 -4.70
CA ILE A 42 11.09 -5.86 -5.87
C ILE A 42 9.65 -5.59 -5.43
N ALA A 43 9.09 -6.47 -4.60
CA ALA A 43 7.75 -6.26 -4.05
C ALA A 43 7.68 -5.02 -3.16
N THR A 44 8.75 -4.71 -2.42
CA THR A 44 8.84 -3.51 -1.57
C THR A 44 8.87 -2.24 -2.40
N GLU A 45 9.67 -2.19 -3.47
CA GLU A 45 9.69 -1.03 -4.37
C GLU A 45 8.34 -0.81 -5.08
N ALA A 46 7.67 -1.90 -5.49
CA ALA A 46 6.32 -1.81 -6.05
C ALA A 46 5.31 -1.28 -5.02
N ALA A 47 5.40 -1.72 -3.76
CA ALA A 47 4.57 -1.20 -2.67
C ALA A 47 4.87 0.27 -2.36
N MET A 48 6.14 0.70 -2.40
CA MET A 48 6.54 2.09 -2.25
C MET A 48 6.00 2.98 -3.38
N ALA A 49 6.04 2.48 -4.62
CA ALA A 49 5.46 3.18 -5.75
C ALA A 49 3.94 3.37 -5.57
N LEU A 50 3.21 2.31 -5.16
CA LEU A 50 1.79 2.41 -4.80
C LEU A 50 1.54 3.39 -3.64
N GLY A 51 2.43 3.39 -2.64
CA GLY A 51 2.46 4.37 -1.55
C GLY A 51 2.40 5.80 -2.06
N LYS A 52 3.26 6.16 -3.02
CA LYS A 52 3.32 7.52 -3.60
C LYS A 52 2.03 7.93 -4.31
N PHE A 53 1.25 6.98 -4.83
CA PHE A 53 -0.04 7.26 -5.45
C PHE A 53 -1.17 7.44 -4.42
N ALA A 54 -1.13 6.69 -3.32
CA ALA A 54 -2.13 6.74 -2.26
C ALA A 54 -1.84 7.79 -1.16
N CYS A 55 -0.63 8.36 -1.13
CA CYS A 55 -0.23 9.37 -0.16
C CYS A 55 -1.20 10.56 -0.13
N PRO A 56 -1.57 11.07 1.07
CA PRO A 56 -2.53 12.18 1.21
C PRO A 56 -2.04 13.50 0.60
N GLU A 57 -0.73 13.63 0.34
CA GLU A 57 -0.15 14.76 -0.39
C GLU A 57 -0.50 14.75 -1.88
N ASN A 58 -1.02 13.64 -2.42
CA ASN A 58 -1.50 13.55 -3.79
C ASN A 58 -2.95 14.05 -3.88
N PHE A 59 -3.24 14.97 -4.80
CA PHE A 59 -4.59 15.54 -4.99
C PHE A 59 -5.65 14.46 -5.29
N ASN A 60 -5.25 13.39 -5.98
CA ASN A 60 -6.13 12.28 -6.33
C ASN A 60 -6.00 11.08 -5.37
N CYS A 61 -5.43 11.26 -4.17
CA CYS A 61 -5.16 10.16 -3.22
C CYS A 61 -6.39 9.31 -2.91
N SER A 62 -7.57 9.93 -2.80
CA SER A 62 -8.85 9.24 -2.60
C SER A 62 -9.20 8.32 -3.77
N GLU A 63 -9.08 8.81 -5.02
CA GLU A 63 -9.37 8.03 -6.22
C GLU A 63 -8.38 6.87 -6.40
N HIS A 64 -7.09 7.11 -6.14
CA HIS A 64 -6.06 6.07 -6.20
C HIS A 64 -6.26 5.03 -5.12
N SER A 65 -6.58 5.45 -3.90
CA SER A 65 -6.84 4.53 -2.79
C SER A 65 -8.03 3.63 -3.08
N LYS A 66 -9.11 4.21 -3.60
CA LYS A 66 -10.30 3.46 -3.99
C LYS A 66 -10.00 2.46 -5.10
N ALA A 67 -9.29 2.89 -6.14
CA ALA A 67 -8.86 2.01 -7.23
C ALA A 67 -8.02 0.83 -6.71
N ILE A 68 -7.01 1.08 -5.87
CA ILE A 68 -6.16 0.01 -5.29
C ILE A 68 -6.99 -1.03 -4.53
N ILE A 69 -8.00 -0.59 -3.78
CA ILE A 69 -8.91 -1.50 -3.07
C ILE A 69 -9.80 -2.28 -4.04
N GLU A 70 -10.36 -1.62 -5.07
CA GLU A 70 -11.15 -2.25 -6.13
C GLU A 70 -10.34 -3.31 -6.91
N PHE A 71 -9.03 -3.11 -7.05
CA PHE A 71 -8.10 -4.07 -7.65
C PHE A 71 -7.66 -5.20 -6.72
N ASN A 72 -8.34 -5.43 -5.60
CA ASN A 72 -7.95 -6.41 -4.59
C ASN A 72 -6.49 -6.20 -4.13
N GLY A 73 -6.08 -4.95 -3.91
CA GLY A 73 -4.73 -4.65 -3.47
C GLY A 73 -4.44 -5.02 -2.01
N VAL A 74 -5.47 -5.24 -1.19
CA VAL A 74 -5.30 -5.54 0.25
C VAL A 74 -4.63 -6.90 0.53
N PRO A 75 -5.05 -8.03 -0.08
CA PRO A 75 -4.42 -9.32 0.17
C PRO A 75 -2.91 -9.41 -0.18
N PRO A 76 -2.42 -8.83 -1.30
CA PRO A 76 -0.98 -8.74 -1.58
C PRO A 76 -0.21 -7.96 -0.50
N LEU A 77 -0.75 -6.82 -0.05
CA LEU A 77 -0.13 -6.01 1.00
C LEU A 77 -0.09 -6.76 2.35
N MET A 78 -1.14 -7.52 2.67
CA MET A 78 -1.17 -8.38 3.86
C MET A 78 -0.11 -9.49 3.83
N ARG A 79 0.25 -9.99 2.65
CA ARG A 79 1.37 -10.92 2.49
C ARG A 79 2.71 -10.22 2.64
N LEU A 80 2.84 -9.00 2.12
CA LEU A 80 4.03 -8.17 2.29
C LEU A 80 4.32 -7.84 3.78
N LEU A 81 3.29 -7.81 4.64
CA LEU A 81 3.46 -7.63 6.08
C LEU A 81 4.16 -8.82 6.77
N ARG A 82 4.13 -10.00 6.17
CA ARG A 82 4.78 -11.21 6.70
C ARG A 82 6.22 -11.35 6.21
N SER A 83 6.64 -10.50 5.28
CA SER A 83 8.03 -10.37 4.84
C SER A 83 8.71 -9.20 5.58
N GLY A 84 10.05 -9.22 5.65
CA GLY A 84 10.85 -8.50 6.65
C GLY A 84 10.55 -7.01 6.89
N ASP A 85 11.20 -6.44 7.92
CA ASP A 85 10.87 -5.14 8.54
C ASP A 85 10.56 -3.98 7.58
N GLN A 86 11.33 -3.81 6.48
CA GLN A 86 11.09 -2.73 5.52
C GLN A 86 9.81 -2.95 4.71
N ALA A 87 9.61 -4.15 4.17
CA ALA A 87 8.40 -4.56 3.46
C ALA A 87 7.17 -4.39 4.36
N GLN A 88 7.28 -4.81 5.62
CA GLN A 88 6.23 -4.65 6.61
C GLN A 88 5.88 -3.19 6.85
N LEU A 89 6.87 -2.32 7.05
CA LEU A 89 6.63 -0.89 7.27
C LEU A 89 5.91 -0.25 6.08
N GLN A 90 6.38 -0.52 4.86
CA GLN A 90 5.79 0.05 3.64
C GLN A 90 4.36 -0.46 3.40
N GLY A 91 4.13 -1.77 3.58
CA GLY A 91 2.80 -2.36 3.49
C GLY A 91 1.83 -1.76 4.52
N LEU A 92 2.29 -1.53 5.76
CA LEU A 92 1.47 -0.95 6.83
C LEU A 92 1.12 0.51 6.57
N VAL A 93 2.09 1.31 6.11
CA VAL A 93 1.88 2.73 5.76
C VAL A 93 0.86 2.85 4.64
N LEU A 94 1.03 2.08 3.56
CA LEU A 94 0.09 2.06 2.43
C LEU A 94 -1.31 1.64 2.88
N LEU A 95 -1.42 0.56 3.67
CA LEU A 95 -2.71 0.14 4.25
C LEU A 95 -3.36 1.27 5.07
N CYS A 96 -2.58 2.00 5.89
CA CYS A 96 -3.12 3.12 6.66
C CYS A 96 -3.67 4.24 5.75
N TYR A 97 -2.99 4.59 4.66
CA TYR A 97 -3.50 5.57 3.70
C TYR A 97 -4.77 5.09 3.00
N LEU A 98 -4.81 3.82 2.59
CA LEU A 98 -6.01 3.22 2.00
C LEU A 98 -7.20 3.30 2.96
N ALA A 99 -7.01 3.02 4.26
CA ALA A 99 -8.10 3.10 5.24
C ALA A 99 -8.56 4.51 5.58
N LEU A 100 -7.65 5.49 5.57
CA LEU A 100 -8.01 6.90 5.77
C LEU A 100 -8.94 7.39 4.65
N ASN A 101 -8.69 6.95 3.42
CA ASN A 101 -9.46 7.36 2.25
C ASN A 101 -10.71 6.51 1.98
N ALA A 102 -10.70 5.22 2.33
CA ALA A 102 -11.79 4.29 2.00
C ALA A 102 -12.93 4.24 3.02
N GLY A 103 -12.91 5.07 4.06
CA GLY A 103 -13.99 5.11 5.05
C GLY A 103 -14.21 3.75 5.70
N THR A 104 -13.24 3.30 6.50
CA THR A 104 -13.45 2.23 7.49
C THR A 104 -13.89 0.88 6.90
N SER A 105 -12.97 0.20 6.23
CA SER A 105 -13.12 -1.23 5.89
C SER A 105 -12.63 -2.11 7.05
N LYS A 106 -13.45 -3.10 7.45
CA LYS A 106 -13.10 -4.17 8.42
C LYS A 106 -11.73 -4.83 8.16
N ALA A 107 -11.29 -4.85 6.91
CA ALA A 107 -10.01 -5.43 6.51
C ALA A 107 -8.79 -4.74 7.16
N LEU A 108 -8.83 -3.42 7.40
CA LEU A 108 -7.74 -2.72 8.06
C LEU A 108 -7.71 -2.97 9.57
N VAL A 109 -8.89 -3.04 10.21
CA VAL A 109 -8.97 -3.39 11.64
C VAL A 109 -8.36 -4.76 11.86
N GLN A 110 -8.61 -5.70 10.93
CA GLN A 110 -8.03 -7.03 10.97
C GLN A 110 -6.51 -7.03 10.71
N ALA A 111 -6.01 -6.18 9.80
CA ALA A 111 -4.58 -5.99 9.56
C ALA A 111 -3.85 -5.37 10.77
N ARG A 112 -4.45 -4.37 11.42
CA ARG A 112 -3.94 -3.76 12.65
C ARG A 112 -3.98 -4.72 13.82
N ALA A 113 -5.06 -5.50 13.97
CA ALA A 113 -5.18 -6.51 15.02
C ALA A 113 -4.13 -7.61 14.85
N LEU A 114 -3.88 -8.08 13.62
CA LEU A 114 -2.83 -9.07 13.35
C LEU A 114 -1.43 -8.52 13.68
N ASN A 115 -1.10 -7.29 13.28
CA ASN A 115 0.18 -6.67 13.64
C ASN A 115 0.34 -6.40 15.15
N ALA A 116 -0.75 -6.06 15.84
CA ALA A 116 -0.74 -5.89 17.30
C ALA A 116 -0.51 -7.22 18.02
N LEU A 117 -1.04 -8.32 17.47
CA LEU A 117 -0.87 -9.67 18.02
C LEU A 117 0.50 -10.29 17.67
N GLU A 118 1.07 -10.03 16.49
CA GLU A 118 2.40 -10.55 16.13
C GLU A 118 3.52 -9.93 16.98
N ARG A 119 3.38 -8.67 17.41
CA ARG A 119 4.33 -8.02 18.33
C ARG A 119 4.38 -8.63 19.74
N ASP A 120 3.36 -9.39 20.13
CA ASP A 120 3.35 -10.10 21.43
C ASP A 120 4.00 -11.49 21.38
N SER A 121 4.30 -12.03 20.19
CA SER A 121 4.94 -13.36 20.08
C SER A 121 6.47 -13.35 20.12
N SER A 122 7.12 -12.19 20.01
CA SER A 122 8.59 -12.06 20.06
C SER A 122 9.14 -11.57 21.41
N ILE A 123 8.30 -11.40 22.45
CA ILE A 123 8.76 -10.94 23.79
C ILE A 123 8.87 -12.10 24.82
N CYS A 124 8.54 -13.35 24.48
CA CYS A 124 8.60 -14.47 25.45
C CYS A 124 9.47 -15.69 25.10
N PHE A 125 10.31 -15.65 24.05
CA PHE A 125 11.36 -16.69 23.88
C PHE A 125 12.73 -16.05 23.70
N GLY A 126 13.24 -15.51 24.81
CA GLY A 126 14.57 -14.91 24.86
C GLY A 126 15.09 -14.81 26.29
N SER A 127 15.57 -15.95 26.80
CA SER A 127 16.55 -16.06 27.90
C SER A 127 16.01 -15.81 29.32
N THR A 128 16.22 -16.71 30.28
CA THR A 128 17.54 -17.02 30.84
C THR A 128 17.52 -18.32 31.64
N SER A 129 18.57 -19.11 31.44
CA SER A 129 19.27 -20.03 32.37
C SER A 129 18.53 -21.18 33.04
#